data_AF-A0A9D6UUX9-F1
#
_entry.id   AF-A0A9D6UUX9-F1
#
_cell.length_a   1.000
_cell.length_b   1.000
_cell.length_c   1.000
_cell.angle_alpha   90.00
_cell.angle_beta   90.00
_cell.angle_gamma   90.00
#
_symmetry.space_group_name_H-M   'P 1'
#
loop_
_entity.id
_entity.type
_entity.pdbx_description
1 polymer ?
#
loop_
_entity_poly.entity_id
_entity_poly.type
_entity_poly.pdbx_seq_one_letter_code
_entity_poly.pdbx_strand_id
1 'polypeptide(L)'
;MSGFLDNYGVSDAKREKSFKRIILGSVSLAVLAVAGYYYWHDFHEKRQISRMLAFLEQRNYDDAYRLWGCDPAQPCRDYNMKKFMEDWGPASPHPDASKFRVRRSRSCNSGVIQILQYAPGDEVLLYVDRKQRLIAFSPFEYCVDSAGRNTKLLDIFFR
;
A
#
# COMPACT_ATOMS: atom_id res chain seq x y z
N MET A 1 -58.62 34.83 -8.39
CA MET A 1 -57.83 33.66 -8.83
C MET A 1 -56.35 34.05 -8.98
N SER A 2 -55.70 34.54 -7.93
CA SER A 2 -54.32 35.06 -7.97
C SER A 2 -53.25 34.06 -7.55
N GLY A 3 -53.61 32.99 -6.81
CA GLY A 3 -52.62 32.08 -6.21
C GLY A 3 -51.91 31.10 -7.16
N PHE A 4 -52.26 31.07 -8.45
CA PHE A 4 -51.63 30.17 -9.43
C PHE A 4 -50.31 30.72 -9.96
N LEU A 5 -50.20 32.05 -10.12
CA LEU A 5 -48.98 32.71 -10.62
C LEU A 5 -47.91 32.86 -9.53
N ASP A 6 -48.32 33.01 -8.25
CA ASP A 6 -47.39 33.13 -7.12
C ASP A 6 -46.63 31.81 -6.81
N ASN A 7 -47.18 30.67 -7.21
CA ASN A 7 -46.54 29.36 -7.06
C ASN A 7 -45.75 28.92 -8.30
N TYR A 8 -46.04 29.49 -9.47
CA TYR A 8 -45.34 29.21 -10.71
C TYR A 8 -43.92 29.80 -10.63
N GLY A 9 -42.91 28.92 -10.50
CA GLY A 9 -41.50 29.31 -10.39
C GLY A 9 -40.90 29.20 -8.98
N VAL A 10 -41.70 29.27 -7.91
CA VAL A 10 -41.20 29.05 -6.53
C VAL A 10 -40.91 27.56 -6.28
N SER A 11 -41.75 26.67 -6.81
CA SER A 11 -41.51 25.22 -6.81
C SER A 11 -40.27 24.86 -7.63
N ASP A 12 -40.09 25.48 -8.79
CA ASP A 12 -38.98 25.19 -9.70
C ASP A 12 -37.65 25.72 -9.14
N ALA A 13 -37.63 26.91 -8.54
CA ALA A 13 -36.44 27.45 -7.87
C ALA A 13 -36.03 26.63 -6.63
N LYS A 14 -37.01 26.11 -5.86
CA LYS A 14 -36.72 25.20 -4.73
C LYS A 14 -36.20 23.85 -5.21
N ARG A 15 -36.76 23.32 -6.30
CA ARG A 15 -36.32 22.05 -6.91
C ARG A 15 -34.93 22.18 -7.51
N GLU A 16 -34.62 23.29 -8.17
CA GLU A 16 -33.30 23.57 -8.71
C GLU A 16 -32.23 23.67 -7.61
N LYS A 17 -32.50 24.41 -6.54
CA LYS A 17 -31.58 24.50 -5.38
C LYS A 17 -31.36 23.15 -4.70
N SER A 18 -32.43 22.37 -4.55
CA SER A 18 -32.35 21.03 -3.95
C SER A 18 -31.59 20.07 -4.86
N PHE A 19 -31.84 20.11 -6.16
CA PHE A 19 -31.14 19.29 -7.16
C PHE A 19 -29.65 19.61 -7.22
N LYS A 20 -29.27 20.90 -7.23
CA LYS A 20 -27.86 21.32 -7.16
C LYS A 20 -27.17 20.82 -5.89
N ARG A 21 -27.85 20.89 -4.73
CA ARG A 21 -27.32 20.36 -3.46
C ARG A 21 -27.16 18.84 -3.49
N ILE A 22 -28.13 18.12 -4.06
CA ILE A 22 -28.08 16.66 -4.21
C ILE A 22 -26.93 16.27 -5.14
N ILE A 23 -26.79 16.92 -6.30
CA ILE A 23 -25.67 16.67 -7.22
C ILE A 23 -24.34 16.93 -6.52
N LEU A 24 -24.19 18.11 -5.90
CA LEU A 24 -22.95 18.46 -5.20
C LEU A 24 -22.63 17.43 -4.11
N GLY A 25 -23.62 17.07 -3.29
CA GLY A 25 -23.49 16.03 -2.26
C GLY A 25 -23.09 14.67 -2.84
N SER A 26 -23.69 14.25 -3.96
CA SER A 26 -23.36 12.97 -4.61
C SER A 26 -21.95 12.97 -5.19
N VAL A 27 -21.52 14.07 -5.80
CA VAL A 27 -20.17 14.21 -6.37
C VAL A 27 -19.15 14.21 -5.24
N SER A 28 -19.39 14.96 -4.17
CA SER A 28 -18.52 14.96 -2.99
C SER A 28 -18.41 13.55 -2.37
N LEU A 29 -19.53 12.84 -2.23
CA LEU A 29 -19.52 11.47 -1.71
C LEU A 29 -18.74 10.52 -2.62
N ALA A 30 -18.91 10.61 -3.93
CA ALA A 30 -18.18 9.78 -4.89
C ALA A 30 -16.67 10.02 -4.81
N VAL A 31 -16.24 11.28 -4.72
CA VAL A 31 -14.82 11.62 -4.55
C VAL A 31 -14.26 11.06 -3.25
N LEU A 32 -14.98 11.20 -2.14
CA LEU A 32 -14.57 10.65 -0.85
C LEU A 32 -14.51 9.12 -0.86
N ALA A 33 -15.48 8.45 -1.52
CA ALA A 33 -15.48 7.00 -1.65
C ALA A 33 -14.29 6.49 -2.46
N VAL A 34 -13.96 7.15 -3.59
CA VAL A 34 -12.79 6.80 -4.40
C VAL A 34 -11.50 7.01 -3.63
N ALA A 35 -11.34 8.16 -2.96
CA ALA A 35 -10.17 8.44 -2.14
C ALA A 35 -10.02 7.41 -0.99
N GLY A 36 -11.12 7.09 -0.31
CA GLY A 36 -11.16 6.09 0.75
C GLY A 36 -10.81 4.70 0.26
N TYR A 37 -11.32 4.30 -0.91
CA TYR A 37 -10.99 3.02 -1.54
C TYR A 37 -9.48 2.91 -1.79
N TYR A 38 -8.87 3.91 -2.43
CA TYR A 38 -7.42 3.88 -2.70
C TYR A 38 -6.57 3.89 -1.44
N TYR A 39 -7.01 4.60 -0.40
CA TYR A 39 -6.30 4.60 0.89
C TYR A 39 -6.34 3.23 1.57
N TRP A 40 -7.52 2.59 1.60
CA TRP A 40 -7.72 1.31 2.29
C TRP A 40 -7.20 0.11 1.50
N HIS A 41 -7.12 0.22 0.17
CA HIS A 41 -6.78 -0.89 -0.73
C HIS A 41 -5.43 -1.55 -0.39
N ASP A 42 -4.41 -0.79 0.01
CA ASP A 42 -3.07 -1.31 0.32
C ASP A 42 -2.74 -1.30 1.83
N PHE A 43 -3.75 -1.05 2.68
CA PHE A 43 -3.52 -0.79 4.10
C PHE A 43 -2.92 -2.02 4.81
N HIS A 44 -3.42 -3.21 4.49
CA HIS A 44 -2.98 -4.43 5.16
C HIS A 44 -1.54 -4.80 4.81
N GLU A 45 -1.16 -4.68 3.54
CA GLU A 45 0.17 -4.98 3.01
C GLU A 45 1.19 -3.98 3.56
N LYS A 46 0.84 -2.69 3.55
CA LYS A 46 1.71 -1.65 4.13
C LYS A 46 1.95 -1.89 5.62
N ARG A 47 0.90 -2.27 6.34
CA ARG A 47 0.97 -2.58 7.77
C ARG A 47 1.84 -3.80 8.07
N GLN A 48 1.92 -4.80 7.18
CA GLN A 48 2.81 -5.95 7.40
C GLN A 48 4.28 -5.55 7.41
N ILE A 49 4.71 -4.74 6.43
CA ILE A 49 6.09 -4.25 6.39
C ILE A 49 6.37 -3.38 7.62
N SER A 50 5.45 -2.48 7.98
CA SER A 50 5.62 -1.67 9.20
C SER A 50 5.76 -2.53 10.46
N ARG A 51 5.02 -3.65 10.57
CA ARG A 51 5.17 -4.59 11.68
C ARG A 51 6.52 -5.31 11.66
N MET A 52 6.97 -5.76 10.49
CA MET A 52 8.28 -6.39 10.35
C MET A 52 9.38 -5.43 10.79
N LEU A 53 9.37 -4.18 10.29
CA LEU A 53 10.35 -3.17 10.68
C LEU A 53 10.30 -2.87 12.19
N ALA A 54 9.11 -2.80 12.78
CA ALA A 54 8.97 -2.62 14.22
C ALA A 54 9.55 -3.80 15.03
N PHE A 55 9.39 -5.04 14.55
CA PHE A 55 10.03 -6.20 15.18
C PHE A 55 11.55 -6.17 15.05
N LEU A 56 12.07 -5.75 13.89
CA LEU A 56 13.52 -5.57 13.69
C LEU A 56 14.10 -4.49 14.62
N GLU A 57 13.39 -3.37 14.79
CA GLU A 57 13.77 -2.31 15.73
C GLU A 57 13.81 -2.81 17.19
N GLN A 58 12.84 -3.65 17.56
CA GLN A 58 12.79 -4.29 18.88
C GLN A 58 13.74 -5.48 19.04
N ARG A 59 14.56 -5.79 18.02
CA ARG A 59 15.45 -6.97 17.96
C ARG A 59 14.71 -8.31 18.12
N ASN A 60 13.42 -8.34 17.79
CA ASN A 60 12.61 -9.53 17.79
C ASN A 60 12.65 -10.19 16.41
N TYR A 61 13.76 -10.84 16.11
CA TYR A 61 14.02 -11.43 14.79
C TYR A 61 13.11 -12.62 14.49
N ASP A 62 12.69 -13.38 15.50
CA ASP A 62 11.82 -14.54 15.34
C ASP A 62 10.44 -14.13 14.80
N ASP A 63 9.83 -13.09 15.36
CA ASP A 63 8.53 -12.59 14.88
C ASP A 63 8.65 -11.90 13.51
N ALA A 64 9.75 -11.20 13.24
CA ALA A 64 10.02 -10.65 11.92
C ALA A 64 10.16 -11.77 10.86
N TYR A 65 10.85 -12.86 11.21
CA TYR A 65 11.04 -14.03 10.34
C TYR A 65 9.71 -14.77 10.07
N ARG A 66 8.81 -14.83 11.05
CA ARG A 66 7.44 -15.34 10.86
C ARG A 66 6.64 -14.51 9.85
N LEU A 67 6.79 -13.19 9.84
CA LEU A 67 6.15 -12.32 8.83
C LEU A 67 6.72 -12.52 7.42
N TRP A 68 7.97 -12.98 7.32
CA TRP A 68 8.57 -13.42 6.07
C TRP A 68 7.95 -14.73 5.54
N GLY A 69 7.14 -15.42 6.35
CA GLY A 69 6.50 -16.69 6.00
C GLY A 69 7.28 -17.93 6.38
N CYS A 70 8.30 -17.78 7.21
CA CYS A 70 9.13 -18.88 7.70
C CYS A 70 9.00 -19.01 9.22
N ASP A 71 9.02 -20.24 9.74
CA ASP A 71 8.99 -20.46 11.20
C ASP A 71 10.41 -20.76 11.69
N PRO A 72 10.89 -20.19 12.81
CA PRO A 72 12.14 -20.62 13.44
C PRO A 72 12.20 -22.14 13.71
N ALA A 73 11.06 -22.76 14.03
CA ALA A 73 10.95 -24.20 14.27
C ALA A 73 10.88 -25.04 12.97
N GLN A 74 10.41 -24.44 11.88
CA GLN A 74 10.32 -25.04 10.55
C GLN A 74 10.85 -24.04 9.50
N PRO A 75 12.18 -23.89 9.41
CA PRO A 75 12.77 -22.85 8.57
C PRO A 75 12.50 -23.11 7.09
N CYS A 76 12.35 -22.03 6.32
CA CYS A 76 12.26 -22.13 4.87
C CYS A 76 13.54 -22.76 4.30
N ARG A 77 13.37 -23.69 3.36
CA ARG A 77 14.48 -24.47 2.77
C ARG A 77 15.63 -23.59 2.28
N ASP A 78 15.29 -22.53 1.54
CA ASP A 78 16.27 -21.69 0.84
C ASP A 78 16.53 -20.36 1.57
N TYR A 79 15.86 -20.11 2.70
CA TYR A 79 15.98 -18.86 3.46
C TYR A 79 15.78 -19.10 4.96
N ASN A 80 16.77 -19.74 5.59
CA ASN A 80 16.76 -20.05 7.02
C ASN A 80 17.04 -18.81 7.89
N MET A 81 16.92 -18.95 9.22
CA MET A 81 17.19 -17.86 10.17
C MET A 81 18.60 -17.27 10.03
N LYS A 82 19.62 -18.08 9.71
CA LYS A 82 20.98 -17.56 9.51
C LYS A 82 21.02 -16.57 8.34
N LYS A 83 20.41 -16.92 7.20
CA LYS A 83 20.29 -16.03 6.05
C LYS A 83 19.50 -14.77 6.37
N PHE A 84 18.40 -14.92 7.10
CA PHE A 84 17.63 -13.78 7.58
C PHE A 84 18.47 -12.82 8.44
N MET A 85 19.32 -13.34 9.32
CA MET A 85 20.22 -12.54 10.15
C MET A 85 21.37 -11.89 9.37
N GLU A 86 21.80 -12.49 8.26
CA GLU A 86 22.77 -11.86 7.33
C GLU A 86 22.18 -10.59 6.68
N ASP A 87 20.87 -10.58 6.39
CA ASP A 87 20.18 -9.46 5.74
C ASP A 87 19.64 -8.42 6.74
N TRP A 88 19.15 -8.87 7.91
CA TRP A 88 18.38 -8.03 8.85
C TRP A 88 18.93 -8.00 10.28
N GLY A 89 19.94 -8.81 10.59
CA GLY A 89 20.52 -8.90 11.93
C GLY A 89 21.45 -7.73 12.28
N PRO A 90 22.03 -7.73 13.49
CA PRO A 90 22.90 -6.65 13.95
C PRO A 90 24.24 -6.57 13.20
N ALA A 91 24.61 -7.62 12.48
CA ALA A 91 25.79 -7.67 11.61
C ALA A 91 25.44 -7.47 10.12
N SER A 92 24.17 -7.19 9.81
CA SER A 92 23.75 -6.96 8.43
C SER A 92 24.22 -5.59 7.92
N PRO A 93 24.13 -5.33 6.61
CA PRO A 93 24.40 -3.99 6.06
C PRO A 93 23.48 -2.90 6.63
N HIS A 94 22.30 -3.28 7.16
CA HIS A 94 21.30 -2.37 7.71
C HIS A 94 20.89 -2.79 9.13
N PRO A 95 21.79 -2.66 10.12
CA PRO A 95 21.56 -3.21 11.46
C PRO A 95 20.55 -2.40 12.29
N ASP A 96 20.23 -1.18 11.84
CA ASP A 96 19.31 -0.26 12.51
C ASP A 96 18.08 -0.03 11.64
N ALA A 97 17.00 -0.75 11.97
CA ALA A 97 15.75 -0.69 11.23
C ALA A 97 15.06 0.68 11.30
N SER A 98 15.35 1.50 12.33
CA SER A 98 14.74 2.82 12.51
C SER A 98 15.16 3.84 11.44
N LYS A 99 16.28 3.58 10.75
CA LYS A 99 16.81 4.44 9.69
C LYS A 99 16.15 4.21 8.33
N PHE A 100 15.43 3.10 8.16
CA PHE A 100 14.71 2.89 6.91
C PHE A 100 13.56 3.89 6.78
N ARG A 101 13.51 4.53 5.62
CA ARG A 101 12.34 5.30 5.18
C ARG A 101 11.69 4.64 3.99
N VAL A 102 10.37 4.67 3.92
CA VAL A 102 9.64 4.24 2.73
C VAL A 102 9.81 5.33 1.66
N ARG A 103 10.64 5.08 0.64
CA ARG A 103 10.87 6.01 -0.47
C ARG A 103 9.66 6.04 -1.41
N ARG A 104 9.14 4.86 -1.74
CA ARG A 104 8.03 4.70 -2.69
C ARG A 104 7.27 3.41 -2.38
N SER A 105 5.96 3.43 -2.62
CA SER A 105 5.14 2.22 -2.64
C SER A 105 4.44 2.09 -3.99
N ARG A 106 4.41 0.88 -4.55
CA ARG A 106 3.68 0.57 -5.78
C ARG A 106 2.61 -0.48 -5.51
N SER A 107 1.37 -0.12 -5.83
CA SER A 107 0.22 -1.02 -5.75
C SER A 107 0.14 -1.86 -7.02
N CYS A 108 0.44 -3.15 -6.89
CA CYS A 108 0.34 -4.14 -7.95
C CYS A 108 -0.95 -4.97 -7.79
N ASN A 109 -1.34 -5.69 -8.84
CA ASN A 109 -2.58 -6.49 -8.81
C ASN A 109 -2.51 -7.61 -7.75
N SER A 110 -1.36 -8.27 -7.64
CA SER A 110 -1.13 -9.39 -6.72
C SER A 110 -0.57 -8.99 -5.35
N GLY A 111 -0.18 -7.74 -5.15
CA GLY A 111 0.55 -7.33 -3.95
C GLY A 111 1.04 -5.89 -3.99
N VAL A 112 1.92 -5.55 -3.05
CA VAL A 112 2.50 -4.20 -2.94
C VAL A 112 4.01 -4.30 -2.89
N ILE A 113 4.70 -3.48 -3.69
CA ILE A 113 6.14 -3.29 -3.59
C ILE A 113 6.39 -2.04 -2.74
N GLN A 114 7.17 -2.15 -1.67
CA GLN A 114 7.72 -1.01 -0.96
C GLN A 114 9.23 -0.94 -1.17
N ILE A 115 9.67 0.22 -1.62
CA ILE A 115 11.08 0.56 -1.76
C ILE A 115 11.49 1.26 -0.47
N LEU A 116 12.18 0.52 0.38
CA LEU A 116 12.82 1.06 1.57
C LEU A 116 14.15 1.68 1.17
N GLN A 117 14.48 2.83 1.74
CA GLN A 117 15.75 3.48 1.51
C GLN A 117 16.43 3.69 2.87
N TYR A 118 17.67 3.23 2.97
CA TYR A 118 18.50 3.41 4.16
C TYR A 118 19.37 4.66 4.03
N ALA A 119 20.02 4.82 2.86
CA ALA A 119 20.76 6.00 2.45
C ALA A 119 20.52 6.29 0.95
N PRO A 120 20.84 7.49 0.44
CA PRO A 120 20.74 7.75 -1.00
C PRO A 120 21.55 6.74 -1.82
N GLY A 121 20.89 6.02 -2.71
CA GLY A 121 21.50 4.94 -3.51
C GLY A 121 21.53 3.56 -2.85
N ASP A 122 21.00 3.45 -1.64
CA ASP A 122 20.95 2.22 -0.84
C ASP A 122 19.49 1.85 -0.53
N GLU A 123 18.94 0.97 -1.37
CA GLU A 123 17.52 0.66 -1.42
C GLU A 123 17.24 -0.84 -1.32
N VAL A 124 16.25 -1.18 -0.51
CA VAL A 124 15.78 -2.56 -0.31
C VAL A 124 14.34 -2.64 -0.77
N LEU A 125 14.09 -3.52 -1.74
CA LEU A 125 12.78 -3.69 -2.32
C LEU A 125 12.07 -4.87 -1.68
N LEU A 126 10.97 -4.58 -0.99
CA LEU A 126 10.12 -5.58 -0.37
C LEU A 126 8.82 -5.72 -1.13
N TYR A 127 8.41 -6.96 -1.39
CA TYR A 127 7.13 -7.31 -1.93
C TYR A 127 6.27 -7.97 -0.84
N VAL A 128 5.01 -7.58 -0.76
CA VAL A 128 4.01 -8.23 0.09
C VAL A 128 2.91 -8.79 -0.78
N ASP A 129 2.68 -10.09 -0.66
CA ASP A 129 1.58 -10.75 -1.35
C ASP A 129 0.22 -10.34 -0.75
N ARG A 130 -0.76 -9.99 -1.59
CA ARG A 130 -2.07 -9.53 -1.14
C ARG A 130 -2.91 -10.64 -0.50
N LYS A 131 -2.72 -11.90 -0.90
CA LYS A 131 -3.49 -13.05 -0.41
C LYS A 131 -2.91 -13.59 0.90
N GLN A 132 -1.64 -13.91 0.89
CA GLN A 132 -0.95 -14.56 2.00
C GLN A 132 -0.35 -13.57 2.98
N ARG A 133 -0.12 -12.32 2.55
CA ARG A 133 0.49 -11.25 3.35
C ARG A 133 1.91 -11.57 3.84
N LEU A 134 2.58 -12.47 3.12
CA LEU A 134 3.98 -12.81 3.33
C LEU A 134 4.87 -11.76 2.69
N ILE A 135 6.01 -11.50 3.33
CA ILE A 135 7.01 -10.56 2.87
C ILE A 135 8.12 -11.33 2.17
N ALA A 136 8.56 -10.83 1.02
CA ALA A 136 9.70 -11.34 0.29
C ALA A 136 10.49 -10.18 -0.34
N PHE A 137 11.70 -10.44 -0.80
CA PHE A 137 12.39 -9.49 -1.67
C PHE A 137 11.65 -9.36 -3.00
N SER A 138 11.52 -8.14 -3.49
CA SER A 138 10.98 -7.91 -4.82
C SER A 138 12.09 -8.01 -5.86
N PRO A 139 11.94 -8.86 -6.90
CA PRO A 139 12.93 -8.95 -7.97
C PRO A 139 12.87 -7.74 -8.94
N PHE A 140 11.83 -6.91 -8.85
CA PHE A 140 11.60 -5.80 -9.77
C PHE A 140 11.24 -4.52 -9.01
N GLU A 141 11.63 -3.37 -9.56
CA GLU A 141 11.24 -2.07 -8.99
C GLU A 141 9.83 -1.61 -9.38
N TYR A 142 9.17 -2.37 -10.26
CA TYR A 142 7.89 -2.03 -10.89
C TYR A 142 6.95 -3.24 -10.95
N CYS A 143 5.67 -2.98 -11.19
CA CYS A 143 4.65 -4.03 -11.18
C CYS A 143 4.63 -4.85 -12.48
N VAL A 144 5.02 -6.12 -12.38
CA VAL A 144 4.96 -7.09 -13.49
C VAL A 144 3.80 -8.07 -13.34
N ASP A 145 3.28 -8.56 -14.47
CA ASP A 145 2.41 -9.73 -14.50
C ASP A 145 3.23 -11.03 -14.39
N SER A 146 2.56 -12.18 -14.33
CA SER A 146 3.22 -13.49 -14.32
C SER A 146 4.04 -13.80 -15.57
N ALA A 147 3.87 -13.03 -16.64
CA ALA A 147 4.64 -13.11 -17.87
C ALA A 147 5.76 -12.04 -17.94
N GLY A 148 6.01 -11.30 -16.86
CA GLY A 148 7.05 -10.27 -16.78
C GLY A 148 6.71 -8.94 -17.46
N ARG A 149 5.46 -8.73 -17.89
CA ARG A 149 5.02 -7.51 -18.58
C ARG A 149 4.58 -6.45 -17.60
N ASN A 150 4.85 -5.18 -17.93
CA ASN A 150 4.38 -4.03 -17.17
C ASN A 150 2.85 -4.00 -17.10
N THR A 151 2.32 -3.97 -15.89
CA THR A 151 0.86 -3.96 -15.65
C THR A 151 0.26 -2.55 -15.60
N LYS A 152 1.10 -1.53 -15.42
CA LYS A 152 0.67 -0.11 -15.34
C LYS A 152 1.29 0.68 -16.47
N LEU A 153 0.45 1.32 -17.29
CA LEU A 153 0.87 2.17 -18.41
C LEU A 153 1.86 3.26 -17.96
N LEU A 154 1.62 3.85 -16.78
CA LEU A 154 2.47 4.91 -16.22
C LEU A 154 3.88 4.42 -15.84
N ASP A 155 4.04 3.16 -15.44
CA ASP A 155 5.35 2.61 -15.07
C ASP A 155 6.28 2.47 -16.28
N ILE A 156 5.75 2.46 -17.50
CA ILE A 156 6.54 2.40 -18.75
C ILE A 156 7.32 3.70 -18.98
N PHE A 157 6.76 4.85 -18.56
CA PHE A 157 7.31 6.17 -18.85
C PHE A 157 8.20 6.73 -17.73
N PHE A 158 8.08 6.21 -16.51
CA PHE A 158 8.80 6.70 -15.32
C PHE A 158 9.76 5.64 -14.75
N ARG A 159 10.57 5.06 -15.63
CA ARG A 159 11.65 4.13 -15.29
C ARG A 159 12.84 4.88 -14.72
#